data_AF-A0AAV2PNI5-F1
#
_entry.id   AF-A0AAV2PNI5-F1
#
_cell.length_a   1.000
_cell.length_b   1.000
_cell.length_c   1.000
_cell.angle_alpha   90.00
_cell.angle_beta   90.00
_cell.angle_gamma   90.00
#
_symmetry.space_group_name_H-M   'P 1'
#
loop_
_entity.id
_entity.type
_entity.pdbx_description
1 polymer ?
#
loop_
_entity_poly.entity_id
_entity_poly.type
_entity_poly.pdbx_seq_one_letter_code
_entity_poly.pdbx_strand_id
1 'polypeptide(L)'
;MNKFSSVRFTFEEFLRHILWTKDDGLGDHHWIPQTELCNVCAGDFEYILKLENINEEIPYVLKTLNYPKIPVHKHKHSSKQNVKKSSYMDFYKDIPLDLLRKILELYKFDFILFGYIM
;
A
#
# COMPACT_ATOMS: atom_id res chain seq x y z
N MET A 1 -12.12 15.23 -25.18
CA MET A 1 -10.67 14.95 -25.33
C MET A 1 -10.01 15.32 -24.02
N ASN A 2 -9.39 14.34 -23.34
CA ASN A 2 -8.89 14.53 -21.98
C ASN A 2 -7.53 15.23 -22.03
N LYS A 3 -7.45 16.48 -21.53
CA LYS A 3 -6.32 17.41 -21.72
C LYS A 3 -5.01 16.98 -21.02
N PHE A 4 -5.01 15.83 -20.37
CA PHE A 4 -3.94 15.32 -19.52
C PHE A 4 -3.37 13.97 -19.95
N SER A 5 -3.75 13.46 -21.14
CA SER A 5 -3.31 12.12 -21.59
C SER A 5 -1.80 11.97 -21.79
N SER A 6 -1.02 13.06 -21.73
CA SER A 6 0.44 13.07 -21.91
C SER A 6 1.21 13.58 -20.69
N VAL A 7 0.56 13.92 -19.58
CA VAL A 7 1.27 14.37 -18.37
C VAL A 7 1.84 13.15 -17.65
N ARG A 8 3.11 13.22 -17.28
CA ARG A 8 3.80 12.20 -16.49
C ARG A 8 4.37 12.85 -15.26
N PHE A 9 4.23 12.17 -14.13
CA PHE A 9 4.79 12.58 -12.86
C PHE A 9 5.83 11.54 -12.42
N THR A 10 6.89 12.01 -11.78
CA THR A 10 7.90 11.19 -11.13
C THR A 10 7.37 10.65 -9.80
N PHE A 11 8.01 9.60 -9.28
CA PHE A 11 7.67 9.08 -7.96
C PHE A 11 7.99 10.10 -6.84
N GLU A 12 9.05 10.89 -7.00
CA GLU A 12 9.37 11.97 -6.06
C GLU A 12 8.25 13.02 -5.97
N GLU A 13 7.74 13.48 -7.12
CA GLU A 13 6.61 14.42 -7.18
C GLU A 13 5.35 13.84 -6.51
N PHE A 14 5.12 12.54 -6.69
CA PHE A 14 4.03 11.85 -6.02
C PHE A 14 4.19 11.83 -4.49
N LEU A 15 5.37 11.53 -3.95
CA LEU A 15 5.63 11.57 -2.51
C LEU A 15 5.47 12.99 -1.94
N ARG A 16 5.95 14.01 -2.66
CA ARG A 16 5.74 15.42 -2.27
C ARG A 16 4.27 15.80 -2.28
N HIS A 17 3.50 15.30 -3.24
CA HIS A 17 2.06 15.51 -3.31
C HIS A 17 1.32 14.87 -2.13
N ILE A 18 1.71 13.66 -1.69
CA ILE A 18 1.15 13.04 -0.48
C ILE A 18 1.36 13.93 0.73
N LEU A 19 2.59 14.42 0.96
CA LEU A 19 2.88 15.30 2.10
C LEU A 19 2.09 16.60 2.02
N TRP A 20 2.06 17.23 0.85
CA TRP A 20 1.33 18.49 0.66
C TRP A 20 -0.18 18.33 0.88
N THR A 21 -0.80 17.29 0.30
CA THR A 21 -2.24 17.04 0.50
C THR A 21 -2.57 16.69 1.94
N LYS A 22 -1.68 15.99 2.64
CA LYS A 22 -1.81 15.71 4.07
C LYS A 22 -1.78 17.00 4.90
N ASP A 23 -0.82 17.88 4.65
CA ASP A 23 -0.69 19.16 5.37
C ASP A 23 -1.92 20.06 5.16
N ASP A 24 -2.51 20.03 3.96
CA ASP A 24 -3.72 20.81 3.62
C ASP A 24 -5.04 20.11 4.02
N GLY A 25 -4.98 18.91 4.63
CA GLY A 25 -6.18 18.15 4.99
C GLY A 25 -6.98 17.59 3.80
N LEU A 26 -6.35 17.50 2.63
CA LEU A 26 -6.89 17.02 1.35
C LEU A 26 -6.36 15.63 0.98
N GLY A 27 -5.86 14.87 1.95
CA GLY A 27 -5.29 13.55 1.73
C GLY A 27 -6.30 12.60 1.07
N ASP A 28 -5.88 11.96 -0.03
CA ASP A 28 -6.69 10.95 -0.69
C ASP A 28 -6.71 9.66 0.13
N HIS A 29 -7.88 9.05 0.30
CA HIS A 29 -8.08 7.81 1.05
C HIS A 29 -7.17 6.64 0.62
N HIS A 30 -6.65 6.64 -0.61
CA HIS A 30 -5.70 5.61 -1.07
C HIS A 30 -4.30 5.78 -0.48
N TRP A 31 -3.93 6.99 -0.03
CA TRP A 31 -2.56 7.33 0.34
C TRP A 31 -2.42 7.98 1.73
N ILE A 32 -3.50 8.18 2.48
CA ILE A 32 -3.38 8.54 3.90
C ILE A 32 -2.97 7.30 4.72
N PRO A 33 -2.37 7.49 5.92
CA PRO A 33 -2.09 6.37 6.81
C PRO A 33 -3.37 5.58 7.13
N GLN A 34 -3.26 4.26 7.20
CA GLN A 34 -4.38 3.38 7.51
C GLN A 34 -4.94 3.66 8.91
N THR A 35 -4.05 4.04 9.83
CA THR A 35 -4.39 4.52 11.18
C THR A 35 -5.24 5.80 11.19
N GLU A 36 -5.22 6.60 10.12
CA GLU A 36 -6.10 7.76 9.96
C GLU A 36 -7.40 7.42 9.22
N LEU A 37 -7.38 6.41 8.34
CA LEU A 37 -8.56 6.01 7.56
C LEU A 37 -9.52 5.13 8.36
N CYS A 38 -9.01 4.24 9.21
CA CYS A 38 -9.81 3.22 9.89
C CYS A 38 -9.41 3.07 11.35
N ASN A 39 -10.40 2.84 12.23
CA ASN A 39 -10.16 2.49 13.63
C ASN A 39 -9.83 1.00 13.76
N VAL A 40 -8.64 0.61 13.28
CA VAL A 40 -8.17 -0.78 13.32
C VAL A 40 -8.14 -1.31 14.76
N CYS A 41 -7.79 -0.48 15.74
CA CYS A 41 -7.75 -0.88 17.15
C CYS A 41 -9.12 -1.25 17.75
N ALA A 42 -10.23 -0.82 17.14
CA ALA A 42 -11.58 -1.20 17.58
C ALA A 42 -12.06 -2.53 16.98
N GLY A 43 -11.33 -3.10 16.03
CA GLY A 43 -11.66 -4.39 15.43
C GLY A 43 -11.13 -5.56 16.26
N ASP A 44 -11.97 -6.58 16.45
CA ASP A 44 -11.57 -7.86 17.03
C ASP A 44 -11.19 -8.83 15.91
N PHE A 45 -9.94 -8.71 15.44
CA PHE A 45 -9.44 -9.51 14.32
C PHE A 45 -8.93 -10.87 14.79
N GLU A 46 -9.54 -11.94 14.29
CA GLU A 46 -9.05 -13.30 14.52
C GLU A 46 -7.77 -13.61 13.71
N TYR A 47 -7.62 -12.99 12.53
CA TYR A 47 -6.46 -13.16 11.65
C TYR A 47 -6.00 -11.83 11.07
N ILE A 48 -4.69 -11.61 11.04
CA ILE A 48 -4.03 -10.53 10.30
C ILE A 48 -3.01 -11.20 9.38
N LEU A 49 -3.12 -10.96 8.06
CA LEU A 49 -2.29 -11.59 7.04
C LEU A 49 -1.36 -10.57 6.38
N LYS A 50 -0.22 -11.06 5.87
CA LYS A 50 0.81 -10.26 5.21
C LYS A 50 0.94 -10.61 3.73
N LEU A 51 1.06 -9.61 2.86
CA LEU A 51 1.12 -9.82 1.42
C LEU A 51 2.35 -10.61 0.98
N GLU A 52 3.47 -10.47 1.69
CA GLU A 52 4.70 -11.23 1.48
C GLU A 52 4.54 -12.74 1.73
N ASN A 53 3.63 -13.13 2.62
CA ASN A 53 3.38 -14.53 3.01
C ASN A 53 2.01 -15.04 2.52
N ILE A 54 1.30 -14.25 1.71
CA ILE A 54 -0.12 -14.45 1.42
C ILE A 54 -0.44 -15.80 0.76
N ASN A 55 0.49 -16.33 -0.03
CA ASN A 55 0.32 -17.61 -0.72
C ASN A 55 0.29 -18.79 0.26
N GLU A 56 0.91 -18.64 1.44
CA GLU A 56 0.97 -19.65 2.49
C GLU A 56 -0.12 -19.41 3.54
N GLU A 57 -0.38 -18.14 3.89
CA GLU A 57 -1.33 -17.76 4.95
C GLU A 57 -2.81 -17.92 4.54
N ILE A 58 -3.18 -17.56 3.30
CA ILE A 58 -4.58 -17.70 2.84
C ILE A 58 -5.07 -19.15 2.93
N PRO A 59 -4.34 -20.16 2.40
CA PRO A 59 -4.77 -21.55 2.52
C PRO A 59 -4.95 -22.02 3.97
N TYR A 60 -4.11 -21.52 4.88
CA TYR A 60 -4.22 -21.84 6.30
C TYR A 60 -5.51 -21.29 6.91
N VAL A 61 -5.79 -19.98 6.76
CA VAL A 61 -7.00 -19.35 7.28
C VAL A 61 -8.27 -19.95 6.68
N LEU A 62 -8.26 -20.24 5.38
CA LEU A 62 -9.40 -20.87 4.72
C LEU A 62 -9.70 -22.28 5.27
N LYS A 63 -8.66 -23.01 5.66
CA LYS A 63 -8.82 -24.32 6.31
C LYS A 63 -9.41 -24.19 7.71
N THR A 64 -8.98 -23.21 8.51
CA THR A 64 -9.52 -23.01 9.88
C THR A 64 -11.00 -22.61 9.85
N LEU A 65 -11.41 -21.86 8.83
CA LEU A 65 -12.80 -21.46 8.63
C LEU A 65 -13.70 -22.57 8.01
N ASN A 66 -13.19 -23.78 7.76
CA ASN A 66 -13.88 -24.84 7.02
C ASN A 66 -14.31 -24.44 5.58
N TYR A 67 -13.57 -23.51 4.97
CA TYR A 67 -13.71 -23.09 3.56
C TYR A 67 -12.45 -23.41 2.75
N PRO A 68 -12.03 -24.68 2.59
CA PRO A 68 -10.70 -25.05 2.10
C PRO A 68 -10.41 -24.68 0.63
N LYS A 69 -11.36 -24.07 -0.08
CA LYS A 69 -11.21 -23.66 -1.48
C LYS A 69 -11.16 -22.14 -1.55
N ILE A 70 -10.02 -21.61 -2.01
CA ILE A 70 -9.92 -20.22 -2.46
C ILE A 70 -10.90 -20.07 -3.63
N PRO A 71 -11.91 -19.20 -3.55
CA PRO A 71 -12.68 -18.85 -4.74
C PRO A 71 -11.67 -18.30 -5.75
N VAL A 72 -11.49 -19.00 -6.86
CA VAL A 72 -10.58 -18.55 -7.92
C VAL A 72 -11.24 -17.35 -8.59
N HIS A 73 -11.16 -16.20 -7.95
CA HIS A 73 -11.48 -14.94 -8.58
C HIS A 73 -10.36 -14.68 -9.58
N LYS A 74 -10.60 -15.08 -10.84
CA LYS A 74 -9.78 -14.71 -11.99
C LYS A 74 -9.93 -13.20 -12.24
N HIS A 75 -9.54 -12.35 -11.29
CA HIS A 75 -9.29 -10.95 -11.56
C HIS A 75 -8.04 -10.90 -12.45
N LYS A 76 -8.25 -10.99 -13.76
CA LYS A 76 -7.26 -10.58 -14.74
C LYS A 76 -7.09 -9.07 -14.60
N HIS A 77 -6.22 -8.64 -13.69
CA HIS A 77 -5.76 -7.26 -13.71
C HIS A 77 -5.04 -7.03 -15.04
N SER A 78 -5.52 -6.05 -15.82
CA SER A 78 -4.94 -5.68 -17.13
C SER A 78 -3.50 -5.19 -17.03
N SER A 79 -3.03 -4.88 -15.82
CA SER A 79 -1.63 -4.52 -15.51
C SER A 79 -0.62 -5.64 -15.78
N LYS A 80 -1.06 -6.89 -15.96
CA LYS A 80 -0.17 -8.04 -16.20
C LYS A 80 0.53 -8.04 -17.56
N GLN A 81 0.16 -7.17 -18.51
CA GLN A 81 0.65 -7.31 -19.88
C GLN A 81 1.97 -6.58 -20.18
N ASN A 82 2.37 -5.53 -19.45
CA ASN A 82 3.55 -4.72 -19.86
C ASN A 82 4.29 -3.99 -18.73
N VAL A 83 4.09 -4.36 -17.45
CA VAL A 83 4.88 -3.76 -16.38
C VAL A 83 6.22 -4.51 -16.33
N LYS A 84 7.31 -3.84 -16.75
CA LYS A 84 8.67 -4.30 -16.40
C LYS A 84 8.63 -4.68 -14.92
N LYS A 85 9.20 -5.83 -14.58
CA LYS A 85 9.38 -6.28 -13.20
C LYS A 85 10.43 -5.38 -12.49
N SER A 86 10.25 -4.06 -12.52
CA SER A 86 11.01 -3.14 -11.69
C SER A 86 10.68 -3.53 -10.26
N SER A 87 11.73 -3.77 -9.48
CA SER A 87 11.54 -3.93 -8.04
C SER A 87 10.92 -2.63 -7.53
N TYR A 88 9.99 -2.68 -6.58
CA TYR A 88 9.48 -1.45 -5.97
C TYR A 88 10.63 -0.58 -5.42
N MET A 89 11.76 -1.20 -5.09
CA MET A 89 13.01 -0.55 -4.70
C MET A 89 13.55 0.44 -5.76
N ASP A 90 13.32 0.18 -7.05
CA ASP A 90 13.78 1.06 -8.12
C ASP A 90 13.16 2.46 -8.03
N PHE A 91 11.94 2.57 -7.49
CA PHE A 91 11.27 3.85 -7.26
C PHE A 91 11.93 4.68 -6.15
N TYR A 92 12.51 4.01 -5.15
CA TYR A 92 13.10 4.68 -3.98
C TYR A 92 14.57 5.05 -4.17
N LYS A 93 15.24 4.51 -5.19
CA LYS A 93 16.69 4.63 -5.40
C LYS A 93 17.19 6.08 -5.41
N ASP A 94 16.46 6.97 -6.07
CA ASP A 94 16.87 8.36 -6.30
C ASP A 94 16.08 9.36 -5.43
N ILE A 95 15.36 8.89 -4.41
CA ILE A 95 14.55 9.75 -3.54
C ILE A 95 15.44 10.45 -2.49
N PRO A 96 15.34 11.79 -2.33
CA PRO A 96 16.05 12.50 -1.28
C PRO A 96 15.76 11.93 0.11
N LEU A 97 16.81 11.70 0.91
CA LEU A 97 16.68 11.07 2.23
C LEU A 97 15.79 11.87 3.20
N ASP A 98 15.76 13.19 3.09
CA ASP A 98 14.89 14.04 3.90
C ASP A 98 13.41 13.86 3.52
N LEU A 99 13.11 13.72 2.23
CA LEU A 99 11.76 13.42 1.74
C LEU A 99 11.32 12.04 2.21
N LEU A 100 12.18 11.03 2.07
CA LEU A 100 11.87 9.67 2.52
C LEU A 100 11.63 9.60 4.02
N ARG A 101 12.42 10.31 4.84
CA ARG A 101 12.19 10.39 6.29
C ARG A 101 10.83 10.99 6.64
N LYS A 102 10.41 12.06 5.96
CA LYS A 102 9.08 12.66 6.18
C LYS A 102 7.96 11.68 5.85
N ILE A 103 8.10 10.93 4.77
CA ILE A 103 7.15 9.88 4.39
C ILE A 103 7.13 8.76 5.45
N LEU A 104 8.28 8.30 5.93
CA LEU A 104 8.36 7.28 6.98
C LEU A 104 7.73 7.76 8.29
N GLU A 105 7.94 9.02 8.69
CA GLU A 105 7.28 9.58 9.87
C GLU A 105 5.76 9.70 9.67
N LEU A 106 5.28 10.03 8.47
CA LEU A 106 3.84 10.04 8.16
C LEU A 106 3.19 8.67 8.38
N TYR A 107 3.83 7.58 7.94
CA TYR A 107 3.28 6.22 8.06
C TYR A 107 3.74 5.46 9.31
N LYS A 108 4.50 6.09 10.21
CA LYS A 108 5.14 5.44 11.37
C LYS A 108 4.19 4.57 12.19
N PHE A 109 2.98 5.05 12.47
CA PHE A 109 2.02 4.29 13.25
C PHE A 109 1.47 3.07 12.53
N ASP A 110 1.41 3.08 11.19
CA ASP A 110 1.05 1.91 10.41
C ASP A 110 2.15 0.83 10.50
N PHE A 111 3.42 1.23 10.39
CA PHE A 111 4.55 0.30 10.57
C PHE A 111 4.49 -0.36 11.95
N ILE A 112 4.27 0.42 13.01
CA ILE A 112 4.14 -0.08 14.37
C ILE A 112 2.93 -1.03 14.50
N LEU A 113 1.77 -0.60 13.99
CA LEU A 113 0.52 -1.35 14.09
C LEU A 113 0.61 -2.74 13.43
N PHE A 114 1.27 -2.82 12.26
CA PHE A 114 1.39 -4.08 11.51
C PHE A 114 2.70 -4.84 11.78
N GLY A 115 3.48 -4.41 12.78
CA GLY A 115 4.69 -5.09 13.23
C GLY A 115 5.81 -5.10 12.18
N TYR A 116 5.96 -4.01 11.44
CA TYR A 116 7.09 -3.77 10.54
C TYR A 116 8.18 -2.97 11.24
N ILE A 117 9.44 -3.30 10.96
CA ILE A 117 10.60 -2.54 11.43
C ILE A 117 10.79 -1.35 10.51
N MET A 118 11.02 -0.17 11.09
CA MET A 118 11.37 1.07 10.38
C MET A 118 12.87 1.24 10.23
#